data_AF-A0A7J6R0Z3-F1
#
_entry.id   AF-A0A7J6R0Z3-F1
#
_cell.length_a   1.000
_cell.length_b   1.000
_cell.length_c   1.000
_cell.angle_alpha   90.00
_cell.angle_beta   90.00
_cell.angle_gamma   90.00
#
_symmetry.space_group_name_H-M   'P 1'
#
loop_
_entity.id
_entity.type
_entity.pdbx_description
1 polymer ?
#
loop_
_entity_poly.entity_id
_entity_poly.type
_entity_poly.pdbx_seq_one_letter_code
_entity_poly.pdbx_strand_id
1 'polypeptide(L)'
;WGRVILDEAHRIKGRTTTTALGAYALRAEYRWGLSGTPLQNRVGELYSLIRFLKNDPYAFYFCKAKDCDCKSMAYRFEDNRYCKRCGHTKMQHYSYFNQTISKPILKHGFAGVGKDALKELRERVLDRLLLRRTKEERADDLQLPSMTVSIRRTELTDSEKDFYESLAMQSQLRFNVYADEGTVLNNYAHIFDLLTRLRQAVDHPYLIVHGMDCGSIPAKSAAGKDRADICVLCQDDIPARTTNEDEAQAKATCGHSFHNECVRDFLREAPQLPLNGGIGCPACFAPITVTFGQAVDEEEESQQGSPSAEKVKESAPIGGRTRNGILNRIKADEFESSAKIDALLDEVRKMKEKDPAAKGLVFSQFSRMLELVDFKLRREGISCLVLHGGIPMTQRSNILLSFRQDPEFSMLLISLKAGGEGLNLQAASSVFLLDPWWDPAYEQQAIQRAHRLGQTKPVNAVRFITKDTVEERILALQEKKQLVFDGTVGGNEQGALQKLAVEDLRFLFQQ
;
A
#
# COMPACT_ATOMS: atom_id res chain seq x y z
N TRP A 1 -23.55 -7.09 -21.27
CA TRP A 1 -22.19 -7.46 -21.70
C TRP A 1 -22.19 -8.93 -22.09
N GLY A 2 -21.58 -9.31 -23.21
CA GLY A 2 -21.45 -10.74 -23.56
C GLY A 2 -20.47 -11.48 -22.64
N ARG A 3 -19.34 -10.84 -22.30
CA ARG A 3 -18.34 -11.37 -21.36
C ARG A 3 -17.83 -10.28 -20.43
N VAL A 4 -17.58 -10.62 -19.17
CA VAL A 4 -16.85 -9.78 -18.21
C VAL A 4 -15.65 -10.56 -17.70
N ILE A 5 -14.48 -9.92 -17.74
CA ILE A 5 -13.22 -10.48 -17.27
C ILE A 5 -12.70 -9.56 -16.16
N LEU A 6 -12.48 -10.12 -14.98
CA LEU A 6 -11.79 -9.43 -13.89
C LEU A 6 -10.32 -9.85 -13.92
N ASP A 7 -9.45 -8.89 -14.22
CA ASP A 7 -8.01 -9.08 -14.05
C ASP A 7 -7.60 -8.77 -12.61
N GLU A 8 -6.59 -9.48 -12.10
CA GLU A 8 -6.19 -9.49 -10.69
C GLU A 8 -7.38 -9.63 -9.73
N ALA A 9 -8.21 -10.65 -9.97
CA ALA A 9 -9.51 -10.85 -9.32
C ALA A 9 -9.44 -10.96 -7.78
N HIS A 10 -8.26 -11.22 -7.21
CA HIS A 10 -8.04 -11.14 -5.76
C HIS A 10 -8.36 -9.74 -5.17
N ARG A 11 -8.43 -8.67 -5.98
CA ARG A 11 -8.84 -7.33 -5.53
C ARG A 11 -10.28 -7.27 -5.00
N ILE A 12 -11.17 -8.18 -5.41
CA ILE A 12 -12.56 -8.24 -4.89
C ILE A 12 -12.74 -9.16 -3.67
N LYS A 13 -11.66 -9.48 -2.94
CA LYS A 13 -11.68 -10.37 -1.77
C LYS A 13 -12.78 -10.05 -0.73
N GLY A 14 -13.03 -8.77 -0.47
CA GLY A 14 -14.03 -8.33 0.50
C GLY A 14 -15.45 -8.31 -0.07
N ARG A 15 -16.31 -9.24 0.34
CA ARG A 15 -17.70 -9.34 -0.17
C ARG A 15 -18.58 -8.09 0.02
N THR A 16 -18.20 -7.20 0.93
CA THR A 16 -18.91 -5.97 1.31
C THR A 16 -18.26 -4.71 0.74
N THR A 17 -17.12 -4.81 0.06
CA THR A 17 -16.48 -3.62 -0.52
C THR A 17 -17.29 -3.10 -1.69
N THR A 18 -17.26 -1.78 -1.90
CA THR A 18 -17.93 -1.10 -3.02
C THR A 18 -17.49 -1.68 -4.36
N THR A 19 -16.20 -1.98 -4.51
CA THR A 19 -15.63 -2.62 -5.70
C THR A 19 -16.23 -4.01 -5.96
N ALA A 20 -16.35 -4.85 -4.92
CA ALA A 20 -16.94 -6.18 -5.07
C ALA A 20 -18.44 -6.10 -5.39
N LEU A 21 -19.18 -5.21 -4.73
CA LEU A 21 -20.60 -4.96 -5.00
C LEU A 21 -20.82 -4.46 -6.43
N GLY A 22 -19.96 -3.57 -6.92
CA GLY A 22 -19.96 -3.11 -8.32
C GLY A 22 -19.73 -4.26 -9.29
N ALA A 23 -18.73 -5.11 -9.04
CA ALA A 23 -18.45 -6.28 -9.87
C ALA A 23 -19.63 -7.28 -9.90
N TYR A 24 -20.35 -7.47 -8.78
CA TYR A 24 -21.54 -8.33 -8.73
C TYR A 24 -22.73 -7.75 -9.52
N ALA A 25 -22.86 -6.42 -9.57
CA ALA A 25 -23.97 -5.75 -10.25
C ALA A 25 -23.88 -5.85 -11.78
N LEU A 26 -22.68 -6.08 -12.33
CA LEU A 26 -22.47 -6.21 -13.77
C LEU A 26 -23.32 -7.36 -14.34
N ARG A 27 -24.11 -7.06 -15.38
CA ARG A 27 -24.92 -8.05 -16.12
C ARG A 27 -24.14 -8.58 -17.31
N ALA A 28 -23.78 -9.85 -17.24
CA ALA A 28 -23.00 -10.55 -18.25
C ALA A 28 -23.37 -12.04 -18.33
N GLU A 29 -23.28 -12.59 -19.54
CA GLU A 29 -23.51 -14.00 -19.87
C GLU A 29 -22.31 -14.86 -19.45
N TYR A 30 -21.10 -14.51 -19.90
CA TYR A 30 -19.85 -15.17 -19.51
C TYR A 30 -19.04 -14.36 -18.50
N ARG A 31 -18.41 -15.03 -17.53
CA ARG A 31 -17.64 -14.40 -16.46
C ARG A 31 -16.33 -15.13 -16.21
N TRP A 32 -15.24 -14.37 -16.14
CA TRP A 32 -13.89 -14.90 -15.95
C TRP A 32 -13.18 -14.09 -14.87
N GLY A 33 -12.45 -14.77 -14.01
CA GLY A 33 -11.56 -14.15 -13.03
C GLY A 33 -10.14 -14.63 -13.27
N LEU A 34 -9.22 -13.71 -13.54
CA LEU A 34 -7.80 -13.97 -13.70
C LEU A 34 -7.09 -13.50 -12.41
N SER A 35 -6.32 -14.37 -11.78
CA SER A 35 -5.50 -14.00 -10.61
C SER A 35 -4.30 -14.92 -10.52
N GLY A 36 -3.12 -14.34 -10.25
CA GLY A 36 -1.92 -15.14 -9.96
C GLY A 36 -2.00 -15.89 -8.63
N THR A 37 -2.71 -15.32 -7.65
CA THR A 37 -2.93 -15.88 -6.31
C THR A 37 -4.43 -15.86 -5.98
N PRO A 38 -5.20 -16.89 -6.38
CA PRO A 38 -6.66 -16.89 -6.20
C PRO A 38 -7.09 -17.03 -4.74
N LEU A 39 -6.23 -17.59 -3.88
CA LEU A 39 -6.41 -17.71 -2.44
C LEU A 39 -5.21 -17.03 -1.77
N GLN A 40 -5.46 -15.96 -1.02
CA GLN A 40 -4.39 -15.26 -0.29
C GLN A 40 -4.50 -15.53 1.21
N ASN A 41 -5.68 -15.29 1.81
CA ASN A 41 -5.75 -15.16 3.27
C ASN A 41 -6.78 -16.07 3.92
N ARG A 42 -7.97 -16.24 3.33
CA ARG A 42 -9.07 -17.01 3.95
C ARG A 42 -9.92 -17.70 2.88
N VAL A 43 -10.45 -18.88 3.20
CA VAL A 43 -11.44 -19.59 2.35
C VAL A 43 -12.68 -18.72 2.07
N GLY A 44 -13.00 -17.79 2.98
CA GLY A 44 -14.07 -16.80 2.79
C GLY A 44 -13.83 -15.81 1.63
N GLU A 45 -12.59 -15.61 1.19
CA GLU A 45 -12.26 -14.76 0.03
C GLU A 45 -12.68 -15.41 -1.29
N LEU A 46 -12.62 -16.74 -1.37
CA LEU A 46 -13.12 -17.49 -2.53
C LEU A 46 -14.61 -17.29 -2.73
N TYR A 47 -15.38 -17.06 -1.66
CA TYR A 47 -16.81 -16.78 -1.79
C TYR A 47 -17.08 -15.58 -2.68
N SER A 48 -16.25 -14.53 -2.60
CA SER A 48 -16.39 -13.34 -3.43
C SER A 48 -16.23 -13.67 -4.92
N LEU A 49 -15.25 -14.51 -5.26
CA LEU A 49 -15.03 -14.98 -6.63
C LEU A 49 -16.14 -15.93 -7.11
N ILE A 50 -16.52 -16.90 -6.26
CA ILE A 50 -17.61 -17.86 -6.55
C ILE A 50 -18.93 -17.12 -6.79
N ARG A 51 -19.21 -16.09 -5.98
CA ARG A 51 -20.39 -15.24 -6.13
C ARG A 51 -20.34 -14.44 -7.42
N PHE A 52 -19.18 -13.89 -7.78
CA PHE A 52 -19.01 -13.19 -9.06
C PHE A 52 -19.27 -14.13 -10.24
N LEU A 53 -18.72 -15.35 -10.22
CA LEU A 53 -18.91 -16.38 -11.24
C LEU A 53 -20.33 -16.97 -11.27
N LYS A 54 -21.15 -16.71 -10.25
CA LYS A 54 -22.53 -17.20 -10.12
C LYS A 54 -22.65 -18.73 -10.11
N ASN A 55 -21.66 -19.42 -9.55
CA ASN A 55 -21.67 -20.89 -9.51
C ASN A 55 -22.79 -21.43 -8.59
N ASP A 56 -23.62 -22.31 -9.12
CA ASP A 56 -24.70 -22.96 -8.40
C ASP A 56 -24.24 -24.31 -7.81
N PRO A 57 -24.59 -24.65 -6.55
CA PRO A 57 -25.38 -23.90 -5.56
C PRO A 57 -24.57 -22.93 -4.69
N TYR A 58 -23.24 -22.92 -4.79
CA TYR A 58 -22.35 -22.28 -3.83
C TYR A 58 -22.49 -20.74 -3.73
N ALA A 59 -22.87 -20.06 -4.82
CA ALA A 59 -23.07 -18.60 -4.84
C ALA A 59 -24.37 -18.16 -4.14
N PHE A 60 -25.32 -19.07 -3.89
CA PHE A 60 -26.69 -18.74 -3.51
C PHE A 60 -26.99 -18.92 -2.02
N TYR A 61 -28.03 -18.21 -1.58
CA TYR A 61 -28.71 -18.38 -0.31
C TYR A 61 -29.98 -19.20 -0.53
N PHE A 62 -30.24 -20.10 0.41
CA PHE A 62 -31.40 -21.00 0.42
C PHE A 62 -32.21 -20.81 1.71
N CYS A 63 -33.48 -21.21 1.68
CA CYS A 63 -34.35 -21.25 2.85
C CYS A 63 -34.42 -22.68 3.42
N LYS A 64 -34.47 -22.79 4.76
CA LYS A 64 -34.63 -24.07 5.49
C LYS A 64 -36.08 -24.41 5.80
N ALA A 65 -37.03 -23.53 5.48
CA ALA A 65 -38.45 -23.81 5.69
C ALA A 65 -38.85 -25.05 4.89
N LYS A 66 -39.70 -25.89 5.48
CA LYS A 66 -40.27 -27.05 4.77
C LYS A 66 -41.05 -26.52 3.56
N ASP A 67 -40.88 -27.19 2.41
CA ASP A 67 -41.55 -26.88 1.15
C ASP A 67 -41.29 -25.46 0.62
N CYS A 68 -40.07 -24.95 0.78
CA CYS A 68 -39.67 -23.60 0.32
C CYS A 68 -38.44 -23.63 -0.60
N ASP A 69 -38.65 -23.40 -1.90
CA ASP A 69 -37.58 -23.36 -2.91
C ASP A 69 -36.95 -21.97 -3.08
N CYS A 70 -36.94 -21.17 -2.01
CA CYS A 70 -36.39 -19.82 -2.07
C CYS A 70 -34.88 -19.85 -2.32
N LYS A 71 -34.49 -19.40 -3.51
CA LYS A 71 -33.10 -19.25 -3.97
C LYS A 71 -32.81 -17.79 -4.28
N SER A 72 -31.81 -17.20 -3.64
CA SER A 72 -31.42 -15.81 -3.91
C SER A 72 -29.91 -15.61 -3.88
N MET A 73 -29.39 -14.79 -4.79
CA MET A 73 -27.98 -14.38 -4.79
C MET A 73 -27.74 -13.12 -3.95
N ALA A 74 -28.81 -12.36 -3.66
CA ALA A 74 -28.77 -11.16 -2.86
C ALA A 74 -29.54 -11.38 -1.55
N TYR A 75 -28.88 -11.09 -0.44
CA TYR A 75 -29.46 -11.20 0.90
C TYR A 75 -30.39 -9.98 1.15
N ARG A 76 -31.58 -10.01 0.54
CA ARG A 76 -32.57 -8.90 0.54
C ARG A 76 -33.77 -9.28 1.41
N PHE A 77 -34.04 -8.48 2.43
CA PHE A 77 -35.18 -8.62 3.34
C PHE A 77 -35.96 -7.30 3.39
N GLU A 78 -37.29 -7.38 3.47
CA GLU A 78 -38.17 -6.27 3.83
C GLU A 78 -38.12 -6.03 5.33
N ASP A 79 -38.02 -4.76 5.72
CA ASP A 79 -37.87 -4.27 7.10
C ASP A 79 -36.81 -5.01 7.92
N ASN A 80 -35.80 -5.55 7.22
CA ASN A 80 -34.73 -6.39 7.75
C ASN A 80 -35.22 -7.66 8.48
N ARG A 81 -36.49 -8.05 8.33
CA ARG A 81 -37.14 -9.17 9.04
C ARG A 81 -37.59 -10.31 8.14
N TYR A 82 -38.24 -9.99 7.01
CA TYR A 82 -38.89 -10.99 6.14
C TYR A 82 -38.28 -11.03 4.75
N CYS A 83 -38.16 -12.22 4.17
CA CYS A 83 -37.61 -12.37 2.83
C CYS A 83 -38.61 -11.88 1.78
N LYS A 84 -38.16 -11.00 0.88
CA LYS A 84 -39.00 -10.48 -0.23
C LYS A 84 -39.59 -11.55 -1.14
N ARG A 85 -38.96 -12.74 -1.20
CA ARG A 85 -39.34 -13.81 -2.14
C ARG A 85 -40.25 -14.87 -1.52
N CYS A 86 -40.06 -15.21 -0.25
CA CYS A 86 -40.80 -16.30 0.39
C CYS A 86 -41.48 -15.91 1.71
N GLY A 87 -41.41 -14.64 2.13
CA GLY A 87 -42.03 -14.15 3.37
C GLY A 87 -41.43 -14.68 4.67
N HIS A 88 -40.55 -15.68 4.60
CA HIS A 88 -39.93 -16.30 5.77
C HIS A 88 -38.91 -15.41 6.47
N THR A 89 -38.67 -15.70 7.76
CA THR A 89 -37.75 -14.93 8.58
C THR A 89 -36.29 -15.07 8.12
N LYS A 90 -35.50 -14.06 8.46
CA LYS A 90 -34.06 -14.01 8.20
C LYS A 90 -33.27 -15.22 8.73
N MET A 91 -33.71 -15.81 9.85
CA MET A 91 -33.04 -16.96 10.49
C MET A 91 -33.21 -18.27 9.71
N GLN A 92 -34.27 -18.38 8.91
CA GLN A 92 -34.51 -19.56 8.07
C GLN A 92 -33.66 -19.53 6.79
N HIS A 93 -33.00 -18.42 6.49
CA HIS A 93 -32.13 -18.29 5.31
C HIS A 93 -30.67 -18.55 5.67
N TYR A 94 -30.00 -19.36 4.86
CA TYR A 94 -28.58 -19.66 5.02
C TYR A 94 -27.85 -19.55 3.69
N SER A 95 -26.56 -19.21 3.76
CA SER A 95 -25.66 -19.29 2.62
C SER A 95 -25.16 -20.73 2.53
N TYR A 96 -25.30 -21.32 1.33
CA TYR A 96 -24.87 -22.70 1.10
C TYR A 96 -23.37 -22.85 1.37
N PHE A 97 -22.54 -22.03 0.71
CA PHE A 97 -21.10 -22.02 0.88
C PHE A 97 -20.65 -21.82 2.33
N ASN A 98 -21.28 -20.91 3.08
CA ASN A 98 -20.91 -20.71 4.48
C ASN A 98 -21.27 -21.92 5.36
N GLN A 99 -22.37 -22.62 5.08
CA GLN A 99 -22.79 -23.78 5.87
C GLN A 99 -21.99 -25.04 5.53
N THR A 100 -21.72 -25.29 4.25
CA THR A 100 -21.04 -26.51 3.79
C THR A 100 -19.53 -26.40 3.82
N ILE A 101 -18.97 -25.23 3.50
CA ILE A 101 -17.53 -25.05 3.32
C ILE A 101 -16.96 -24.17 4.44
N SER A 102 -17.38 -22.91 4.55
CA SER A 102 -16.66 -21.95 5.42
C SER A 102 -16.75 -22.26 6.91
N LYS A 103 -17.94 -22.56 7.44
CA LYS A 103 -18.12 -22.83 8.88
C LYS A 103 -17.47 -24.14 9.33
N PRO A 104 -17.60 -25.27 8.60
CA PRO A 104 -16.92 -26.51 8.99
C PRO A 104 -15.40 -26.36 9.00
N ILE A 105 -14.82 -25.70 7.99
CA ILE A 105 -13.38 -25.45 7.92
C ILE A 105 -12.93 -24.55 9.07
N LEU A 106 -13.69 -23.50 9.40
CA LEU A 106 -13.33 -22.59 10.49
C LEU A 106 -13.42 -23.25 11.88
N LYS A 107 -14.38 -24.16 12.08
CA LYS A 107 -14.66 -24.78 13.38
C LYS A 107 -13.86 -26.05 13.66
N HIS A 108 -13.68 -26.89 12.65
CA HIS A 108 -13.11 -28.23 12.80
C HIS A 108 -11.76 -28.38 12.08
N GLY A 109 -11.32 -27.34 11.36
CA GLY A 109 -10.04 -27.34 10.66
C GLY A 109 -9.93 -28.51 9.68
N PHE A 110 -8.87 -29.30 9.81
CA PHE A 110 -8.58 -30.46 8.96
C PHE A 110 -9.01 -31.80 9.59
N ALA A 111 -9.75 -31.77 10.72
CA ALA A 111 -10.23 -32.95 11.40
C ALA A 111 -11.73 -33.17 11.16
N GLY A 112 -12.13 -34.43 10.95
CA GLY A 112 -13.53 -34.84 10.76
C GLY A 112 -14.24 -34.05 9.66
N VAL A 113 -15.35 -33.40 10.03
CA VAL A 113 -16.25 -32.67 9.12
C VAL A 113 -15.55 -31.53 8.34
N GLY A 114 -14.45 -30.98 8.87
CA GLY A 114 -13.68 -29.96 8.17
C GLY A 114 -12.87 -30.49 6.98
N LYS A 115 -12.35 -31.73 7.08
CA LYS A 115 -11.64 -32.42 5.98
C LYS A 115 -12.59 -32.74 4.83
N ASP A 116 -13.80 -33.18 5.14
CA ASP A 116 -14.83 -33.47 4.16
C ASP A 116 -15.24 -32.20 3.41
N ALA A 117 -15.38 -31.07 4.12
CA ALA A 117 -15.66 -29.78 3.52
C ALA A 117 -14.54 -29.27 2.59
N LEU A 118 -13.27 -29.52 2.93
CA LEU A 118 -12.11 -29.23 2.08
C LEU A 118 -12.08 -30.11 0.83
N LYS A 119 -12.37 -31.41 0.98
CA LYS A 119 -12.50 -32.33 -0.14
C LYS A 119 -13.61 -31.88 -1.08
N GLU A 120 -14.76 -31.49 -0.53
CA GLU A 120 -15.88 -30.96 -1.30
C GLU A 120 -15.50 -29.67 -2.05
N LEU A 121 -14.81 -28.74 -1.39
CA LEU A 121 -14.31 -27.52 -2.01
C LEU A 121 -13.36 -27.82 -3.19
N ARG A 122 -12.43 -28.76 -3.03
CA ARG A 122 -11.49 -29.13 -4.10
C ARG A 122 -12.22 -29.77 -5.28
N GLU A 123 -12.92 -30.88 -5.03
CA GLU A 123 -13.45 -31.75 -6.10
C GLU A 123 -14.70 -31.16 -6.79
N ARG A 124 -15.56 -30.45 -6.05
CA ARG A 124 -16.82 -29.93 -6.61
C ARG A 124 -16.73 -28.49 -7.07
N VAL A 125 -15.86 -27.69 -6.47
CA VAL A 125 -15.78 -26.25 -6.76
C VAL A 125 -14.52 -25.92 -7.54
N LEU A 126 -13.34 -26.19 -6.99
CA LEU A 126 -12.08 -25.75 -7.58
C LEU A 126 -11.77 -26.52 -8.88
N ASP A 127 -11.85 -27.84 -8.90
CA ASP A 127 -11.51 -28.63 -10.09
C ASP A 127 -12.41 -28.32 -11.31
N ARG A 128 -13.63 -27.81 -11.07
CA ARG A 128 -14.58 -27.44 -12.12
C ARG A 128 -14.47 -25.97 -12.56
N LEU A 129 -14.03 -25.08 -11.67
CA LEU A 129 -14.01 -23.63 -11.92
C LEU A 129 -12.61 -23.06 -12.15
N LEU A 130 -11.60 -23.68 -11.58
CA LEU A 130 -10.24 -23.17 -11.52
C LEU A 130 -9.34 -23.99 -12.43
N LEU A 131 -8.76 -23.33 -13.42
CA LEU A 131 -7.60 -23.84 -14.13
C LEU A 131 -6.36 -23.17 -13.53
N ARG A 132 -5.53 -23.95 -12.83
CA ARG A 132 -4.23 -23.50 -12.32
C ARG A 132 -3.14 -24.35 -12.96
N ARG A 133 -2.08 -23.70 -13.43
CA ARG A 133 -0.87 -24.33 -13.95
C ARG A 133 0.33 -23.69 -13.26
N THR A 134 1.33 -24.49 -12.89
CA THR A 134 2.58 -23.96 -12.35
C THR A 134 3.63 -23.81 -13.46
N LYS A 135 4.65 -22.99 -13.21
CA LYS A 135 5.79 -22.87 -14.15
C LYS A 135 6.60 -24.16 -14.23
N GLU A 136 6.61 -24.95 -13.15
CA GLU A 136 7.29 -26.25 -13.06
C GLU A 136 6.63 -27.29 -13.98
N GLU A 137 5.30 -27.37 -13.98
CA GLU A 137 4.53 -28.29 -14.84
C GLU A 137 4.66 -28.00 -16.34
N ARG A 138 5.10 -26.78 -16.70
CA ARG A 138 5.19 -26.31 -18.08
C ARG A 138 6.61 -25.82 -18.44
N ALA A 139 7.62 -26.27 -17.70
CA ALA A 139 9.00 -25.81 -17.87
C ALA A 139 9.51 -26.02 -19.31
N ASP A 140 9.16 -27.17 -19.91
CA ASP A 140 9.55 -27.53 -21.29
C ASP A 140 8.96 -26.59 -22.34
N ASP A 141 7.71 -26.15 -22.14
CA ASP A 141 7.00 -25.21 -23.04
C ASP A 141 7.53 -23.77 -22.90
N LEU A 142 8.10 -23.42 -21.74
CA LEU A 142 8.41 -22.04 -21.36
C LEU A 142 9.87 -21.62 -21.62
N GLN A 143 10.80 -22.57 -21.78
CA GLN A 143 12.25 -22.33 -22.01
C GLN A 143 12.81 -21.12 -21.24
N LEU A 144 12.41 -20.96 -19.97
CA LEU A 144 12.80 -19.81 -19.18
C LEU A 144 14.23 -19.99 -18.65
N PRO A 145 15.06 -18.95 -18.65
CA PRO A 145 16.39 -19.01 -18.07
C PRO A 145 16.31 -19.17 -16.55
N SER A 146 17.42 -19.60 -15.95
CA SER A 146 17.50 -19.85 -14.50
C SER A 146 17.20 -18.58 -13.70
N MET A 147 16.53 -18.78 -12.56
CA MET A 147 16.26 -17.74 -11.58
C MET A 147 16.97 -18.12 -10.28
N THR A 148 17.76 -17.21 -9.73
CA THR A 148 18.43 -17.40 -8.44
C THR A 148 17.96 -16.32 -7.48
N VAL A 149 17.51 -16.72 -6.29
CA VAL A 149 17.17 -15.79 -5.20
C VAL A 149 18.21 -15.96 -4.10
N SER A 150 18.95 -14.90 -3.80
CA SER A 150 19.99 -14.89 -2.76
C SER A 150 19.64 -13.89 -1.66
N ILE A 151 20.02 -14.21 -0.43
CA ILE A 151 19.84 -13.32 0.73
C ILE A 151 21.20 -12.72 1.07
N ARG A 152 21.31 -11.40 0.95
CA ARG A 152 22.49 -10.62 1.33
C ARG A 152 22.26 -10.08 2.74
N ARG A 153 22.99 -10.64 3.70
CA ARG A 153 22.98 -10.14 5.08
C ARG A 153 23.90 -8.92 5.20
N THR A 154 23.37 -7.82 5.71
CA THR A 154 24.08 -6.56 5.96
C THR A 154 24.23 -6.31 7.45
N GLU A 155 25.30 -5.64 7.85
CA GLU A 155 25.55 -5.21 9.23
C GLU A 155 25.40 -3.69 9.26
N LEU A 156 24.73 -3.16 10.28
CA LEU A 156 24.61 -1.72 10.49
C LEU A 156 25.98 -1.13 10.83
N THR A 157 26.20 0.13 10.48
CA THR A 157 27.34 0.88 11.01
C THR A 157 27.14 1.12 12.51
N ASP A 158 28.23 1.39 13.24
CA ASP A 158 28.15 1.62 14.69
C ASP A 158 27.19 2.77 15.05
N SER A 159 27.18 3.85 14.26
CA SER A 159 26.27 4.97 14.45
C SER A 159 24.81 4.62 14.18
N GLU A 160 24.54 3.82 13.13
CA GLU A 160 23.18 3.33 12.82
C GLU A 160 22.70 2.34 13.89
N LYS A 161 23.60 1.50 14.40
CA LYS A 161 23.31 0.53 15.43
C LYS A 161 22.91 1.20 16.75
N ASP A 162 23.68 2.17 17.22
CA ASP A 162 23.36 2.93 18.44
C ASP A 162 21.99 3.63 18.33
N PHE A 163 21.70 4.21 17.16
CA PHE A 163 20.41 4.83 16.89
C PHE A 163 19.26 3.80 16.88
N TYR A 164 19.46 2.66 16.23
CA TYR A 164 18.47 1.59 16.16
C TYR A 164 18.20 0.97 17.53
N GLU A 165 19.23 0.67 18.32
CA GLU A 165 19.10 0.10 19.67
C GLU A 165 18.33 1.04 20.60
N SER A 166 18.63 2.34 20.54
CA SER A 166 17.90 3.38 21.30
C SER A 166 16.41 3.40 20.95
N LEU A 167 16.07 3.32 19.66
CA LEU A 167 14.69 3.29 19.19
C LEU A 167 13.98 1.97 19.51
N ALA A 168 14.70 0.85 19.42
CA ALA A 168 14.21 -0.47 19.74
C ALA A 168 13.84 -0.59 21.22
N MET A 169 14.71 -0.12 22.12
CA MET A 169 14.45 -0.08 23.55
C MET A 169 13.21 0.78 23.86
N GLN A 170 13.09 1.96 23.26
CA GLN A 170 11.92 2.82 23.44
C GLN A 170 10.62 2.16 22.93
N SER A 171 10.69 1.49 21.78
CA SER A 171 9.55 0.81 21.18
C SER A 171 9.11 -0.40 22.00
N GLN A 172 10.06 -1.16 22.53
CA GLN A 172 9.82 -2.31 23.40
C GLN A 172 9.17 -1.90 24.72
N LEU A 173 9.63 -0.82 25.36
CA LEU A 173 9.01 -0.29 26.58
C LEU A 173 7.55 0.09 26.35
N ARG A 174 7.25 0.80 25.25
CA ARG A 174 5.88 1.16 24.88
C ARG A 174 5.02 -0.08 24.60
N PHE A 175 5.59 -1.07 23.91
CA PHE A 175 4.89 -2.32 23.65
C PHE A 175 4.58 -3.09 24.93
N ASN A 176 5.52 -3.14 25.88
CA ASN A 176 5.32 -3.80 27.17
C ASN A 176 4.18 -3.17 27.96
N VAL A 177 4.08 -1.83 27.98
CA VAL A 177 2.93 -1.13 28.58
C VAL A 177 1.61 -1.60 27.98
N TYR A 178 1.50 -1.68 26.64
CA TYR A 178 0.29 -2.18 25.99
C TYR A 178 0.04 -3.67 26.24
N ALA A 179 1.10 -4.46 26.43
CA ALA A 179 1.02 -5.88 26.72
C ALA A 179 0.53 -6.14 28.15
N ASP A 180 0.99 -5.35 29.12
CA ASP A 180 0.62 -5.43 30.53
C ASP A 180 -0.82 -4.96 30.75
N GLU A 181 -1.25 -3.91 30.04
CA GLU A 181 -2.64 -3.44 30.04
C GLU A 181 -3.61 -4.38 29.30
N GLY A 182 -3.11 -5.35 28.54
CA GLY A 182 -3.93 -6.23 27.69
C GLY A 182 -4.59 -5.52 26.50
N THR A 183 -4.17 -4.30 26.17
CA THR A 183 -4.78 -3.44 25.14
C THR A 183 -4.13 -3.60 23.75
N VAL A 184 -3.23 -4.57 23.57
CA VAL A 184 -2.48 -4.83 22.32
C VAL A 184 -3.37 -4.88 21.07
N LEU A 185 -4.52 -5.56 21.14
CA LEU A 185 -5.43 -5.69 19.99
C LEU A 185 -6.18 -4.39 19.67
N ASN A 186 -6.42 -3.55 20.68
CA ASN A 186 -7.10 -2.25 20.52
C ASN A 186 -6.12 -1.20 19.96
N ASN A 187 -4.86 -1.28 20.36
CA ASN A 187 -3.80 -0.35 19.97
C ASN A 187 -2.98 -0.83 18.77
N TYR A 188 -3.55 -1.70 17.92
CA TYR A 188 -2.87 -2.27 16.76
C TYR A 188 -2.25 -1.18 15.85
N ALA A 189 -2.95 -0.07 15.62
CA ALA A 189 -2.42 1.03 14.81
C ALA A 189 -1.13 1.63 15.38
N HIS A 190 -1.05 1.83 16.69
CA HIS A 190 0.14 2.38 17.36
C HIS A 190 1.31 1.40 17.33
N ILE A 191 1.05 0.10 17.50
CA ILE A 191 2.09 -0.94 17.40
C ILE A 191 2.67 -1.00 15.98
N PHE A 192 1.83 -0.89 14.96
CA PHE A 192 2.29 -0.85 13.57
C PHE A 192 3.08 0.41 13.24
N ASP A 193 2.76 1.55 13.86
CA ASP A 193 3.57 2.76 13.74
C ASP A 193 4.98 2.54 14.33
N LEU A 194 5.08 2.00 15.55
CA LEU A 194 6.36 1.66 16.18
C LEU A 194 7.19 0.72 15.29
N LEU A 195 6.57 -0.33 14.79
CA LEU A 195 7.20 -1.31 13.92
C LEU A 195 7.63 -0.71 12.57
N THR A 196 6.84 0.21 12.02
CA THR A 196 7.18 0.93 10.79
C THR A 196 8.39 1.83 11.01
N ARG A 197 8.49 2.49 12.17
CA ARG A 197 9.66 3.30 12.54
C ARG A 197 10.91 2.43 12.71
N LEU A 198 10.80 1.27 13.35
CA LEU A 198 11.94 0.33 13.45
C LEU A 198 12.43 -0.10 12.07
N ARG A 199 11.51 -0.40 11.14
CA ARG A 199 11.88 -0.75 9.75
C ARG A 199 12.54 0.43 9.03
N GLN A 200 12.02 1.65 9.17
CA GLN A 200 12.63 2.85 8.61
C GLN A 200 14.04 3.12 9.17
N ALA A 201 14.28 2.85 10.46
CA ALA A 201 15.59 3.00 11.07
C ALA A 201 16.63 2.05 10.47
N VAL A 202 16.21 0.83 10.13
CA VAL A 202 17.07 -0.18 9.49
C VAL A 202 17.38 0.16 8.03
N ASP A 203 16.49 0.88 7.35
CA ASP A 203 16.71 1.34 5.98
C ASP A 203 17.66 2.54 5.94
N HIS A 204 17.28 3.63 6.62
CA HIS A 204 18.10 4.82 6.73
C HIS A 204 17.61 5.75 7.86
N PRO A 205 18.49 6.22 8.77
CA PRO A 205 18.12 7.14 9.86
C PRO A 205 17.37 8.42 9.41
N TYR A 206 17.70 8.95 8.23
CA TYR A 206 17.06 10.15 7.67
C TYR A 206 15.57 9.99 7.39
N LEU A 207 15.09 8.76 7.18
CA LEU A 207 13.66 8.49 7.03
C LEU A 207 12.87 8.83 8.30
N ILE A 208 13.53 8.85 9.46
CA ILE A 208 12.95 9.21 10.75
C ILE A 208 13.27 10.67 11.09
N VAL A 209 14.55 11.05 11.02
CA VAL A 209 15.02 12.40 11.40
C VAL A 209 14.36 13.49 10.56
N HIS A 210 14.31 13.30 9.24
CA HIS A 210 13.58 14.18 8.32
C HIS A 210 12.18 13.65 7.98
N GLY A 211 11.78 12.59 8.70
CA GLY A 211 10.53 11.86 8.54
C GLY A 211 9.28 12.59 9.02
N MET A 212 9.45 13.56 9.93
CA MET A 212 8.36 14.12 10.71
C MET A 212 7.52 15.17 9.96
N ASP A 213 6.40 14.70 9.40
CA ASP A 213 5.08 15.38 9.38
C ASP A 213 3.97 14.31 9.53
N CYS A 214 4.19 13.30 10.38
CA CYS A 214 3.16 12.36 10.80
C CYS A 214 3.29 12.03 12.29
N GLY A 215 2.53 12.73 13.12
CA GLY A 215 2.17 12.26 14.47
C GLY A 215 3.12 12.60 15.61
N SER A 216 3.54 13.85 15.76
CA SER A 216 3.89 14.41 17.07
C SER A 216 2.72 15.24 17.61
N ILE A 217 2.14 14.81 18.73
CA ILE A 217 1.31 15.67 19.60
C ILE A 217 2.25 16.75 20.16
N PRO A 218 1.83 18.03 20.18
CA PRO A 218 2.73 19.18 20.23
C PRO A 218 3.42 19.32 21.59
N ALA A 219 4.76 19.31 21.58
CA ALA A 219 5.52 19.99 22.60
C ALA A 219 5.38 21.50 22.33
N LYS A 220 4.82 22.22 23.31
CA LYS A 220 4.76 23.68 23.32
C LYS A 220 6.13 24.27 22.94
N SER A 221 6.21 25.04 21.87
CA SER A 221 7.26 26.03 21.63
C SER A 221 6.77 27.02 20.58
N ALA A 222 6.84 28.28 20.95
CA ALA A 222 6.45 29.45 20.20
C ALA A 222 7.41 29.77 19.04
N ALA A 223 6.99 30.74 18.23
CA ALA A 223 7.74 31.50 17.23
C ALA A 223 7.79 30.95 15.79
N GLY A 224 6.75 31.30 15.02
CA GLY A 224 6.83 32.15 13.82
C GLY A 224 7.74 31.73 12.65
N LYS A 225 7.12 31.35 11.53
CA LYS A 225 7.26 32.00 10.21
C LYS A 225 6.32 31.36 9.17
N ASP A 226 5.42 32.20 8.67
CA ASP A 226 4.67 32.15 7.40
C ASP A 226 4.55 30.78 6.71
N ARG A 227 3.58 29.98 7.16
CA ARG A 227 2.97 28.93 6.33
C ARG A 227 1.68 29.51 5.75
N ALA A 228 1.52 29.45 4.43
CA ALA A 228 0.23 29.70 3.80
C ALA A 228 -0.77 28.64 4.30
N ASP A 229 -1.90 29.10 4.84
CA ASP A 229 -2.98 28.22 5.28
C ASP A 229 -3.79 27.76 4.05
N ILE A 230 -4.24 26.51 3.99
CA ILE A 230 -5.00 26.00 2.83
C ILE A 230 -6.50 26.10 3.12
N CYS A 231 -7.27 26.65 2.18
CA CYS A 231 -8.72 26.76 2.30
C CYS A 231 -9.38 25.37 2.14
N VAL A 232 -10.18 24.94 3.11
CA VAL A 232 -10.81 23.61 3.09
C VAL A 232 -11.94 23.48 2.04
N LEU A 233 -12.48 24.61 1.58
CA LEU A 233 -13.60 24.64 0.62
C LEU A 233 -13.14 24.56 -0.83
N CYS A 234 -12.18 25.40 -1.25
CA CYS A 234 -11.66 25.39 -2.62
C CYS A 234 -10.35 24.62 -2.78
N GLN A 235 -9.67 24.27 -1.67
CA GLN A 235 -8.37 23.58 -1.65
C GLN A 235 -7.20 24.40 -2.20
N ASP A 236 -7.38 25.71 -2.36
CA ASP A 236 -6.32 26.64 -2.75
C ASP A 236 -5.61 27.26 -1.53
N ASP A 237 -4.37 27.69 -1.75
CA ASP A 237 -3.55 28.36 -0.74
C ASP A 237 -4.15 29.74 -0.37
N ILE A 238 -4.19 30.06 0.92
CA ILE A 238 -4.56 31.37 1.47
C ILE A 238 -3.26 32.15 1.70
N PRO A 239 -3.00 33.23 0.96
CA PRO A 239 -1.81 34.04 1.17
C PRO A 239 -1.88 34.72 2.54
N ALA A 240 -0.78 34.70 3.30
CA ALA A 240 -0.73 35.29 4.65
C ALA A 240 -0.82 36.84 4.65
N ARG A 241 -0.65 37.48 3.49
CA ARG A 241 -0.82 38.92 3.26
C ARG A 241 -1.47 39.13 1.90
N THR A 242 -2.64 39.76 1.87
CA THR A 242 -3.36 40.13 0.65
C THR A 242 -3.83 41.57 0.77
N THR A 243 -3.78 42.31 -0.34
CA THR A 243 -4.43 43.62 -0.48
C THR A 243 -5.93 43.48 -0.78
N ASN A 244 -6.36 42.29 -1.22
CA ASN A 244 -7.74 41.97 -1.53
C ASN A 244 -8.45 41.39 -0.31
N GLU A 245 -9.55 42.01 0.13
CA GLU A 245 -10.39 41.53 1.25
C GLU A 245 -11.04 40.17 0.99
N ASP A 246 -11.26 39.81 -0.27
CA ASP A 246 -11.94 38.57 -0.66
C ASP A 246 -11.04 37.33 -0.58
N GLU A 247 -9.72 37.53 -0.74
CA GLU A 247 -8.69 36.49 -0.62
C GLU A 247 -8.15 36.35 0.82
N ALA A 248 -8.59 37.22 1.73
CA ALA A 248 -8.12 37.21 3.11
C ALA A 248 -8.60 35.99 3.89
N GLN A 249 -7.84 35.66 4.94
CA GLN A 249 -8.08 34.49 5.78
C GLN A 249 -9.29 34.68 6.72
N ALA A 250 -10.28 33.82 6.56
CA ALA A 250 -11.36 33.60 7.52
C ALA A 250 -11.00 32.41 8.42
N LYS A 251 -11.17 32.56 9.74
CA LYS A 251 -10.90 31.47 10.69
C LYS A 251 -12.16 31.08 11.45
N ALA A 252 -12.54 29.80 11.37
CA ALA A 252 -13.63 29.27 12.19
C ALA A 252 -13.15 28.97 13.61
N THR A 253 -14.07 29.03 14.58
CA THR A 253 -13.81 28.65 15.99
C THR A 253 -13.24 27.24 16.16
N CYS A 254 -13.56 26.33 15.24
CA CYS A 254 -13.00 24.99 15.20
C CYS A 254 -11.55 24.91 14.68
N GLY A 255 -10.94 26.06 14.34
CA GLY A 255 -9.53 26.17 13.93
C GLY A 255 -9.27 25.98 12.43
N HIS A 256 -10.30 25.74 11.62
CA HIS A 256 -10.17 25.63 10.16
C HIS A 256 -10.11 27.01 9.49
N SER A 257 -9.22 27.14 8.51
CA SER A 257 -9.02 28.35 7.71
C SER A 257 -9.73 28.24 6.35
N PHE A 258 -10.29 29.35 5.88
CA PHE A 258 -11.02 29.44 4.62
C PHE A 258 -10.76 30.80 3.96
N HIS A 259 -10.96 30.95 2.64
CA HIS A 259 -11.10 32.27 2.03
C HIS A 259 -12.41 32.93 2.49
N ASN A 260 -12.39 34.25 2.67
CA ASN A 260 -13.56 35.04 3.02
C ASN A 260 -14.73 34.81 2.05
N GLU A 261 -14.46 34.78 0.74
CA GLU A 261 -15.48 34.53 -0.30
C GLU A 261 -16.10 33.13 -0.19
N CYS A 262 -15.27 32.08 -0.09
CA CYS A 262 -15.74 30.69 0.01
C CYS A 262 -16.68 30.45 1.20
N VAL A 263 -16.41 31.07 2.36
CA VAL A 263 -17.29 30.96 3.53
C VAL A 263 -18.59 31.74 3.32
N ARG A 264 -18.53 32.93 2.72
CA ARG A 264 -19.72 33.74 2.45
C ARG A 264 -20.67 33.02 1.50
N ASP A 265 -20.14 32.38 0.46
CA ASP A 265 -20.95 31.60 -0.48
C ASP A 265 -21.55 30.36 0.18
N PHE A 266 -20.77 29.64 1.00
CA PHE A 266 -21.29 28.52 1.78
C PHE A 266 -22.43 28.92 2.73
N LEU A 267 -22.31 30.07 3.40
CA LEU A 267 -23.37 30.60 4.27
C LEU A 267 -24.61 31.06 3.48
N ARG A 268 -24.44 31.49 2.22
CA ARG A 268 -25.51 31.95 1.33
C ARG A 268 -26.30 30.78 0.73
N GLU A 269 -25.64 29.67 0.42
CA GLU A 269 -26.25 28.48 -0.21
C GLU A 269 -26.81 27.47 0.79
N ALA A 270 -26.50 27.59 2.08
CA ALA A 270 -26.96 26.65 3.10
C ALA A 270 -28.51 26.61 3.18
N PRO A 271 -29.16 25.46 2.90
CA PRO A 271 -30.61 25.34 3.00
C PRO A 271 -31.03 25.49 4.46
N GLN A 272 -31.98 26.39 4.72
CA GLN A 272 -32.53 26.62 6.06
C GLN A 272 -33.38 25.42 6.49
N LEU A 273 -32.73 24.36 6.98
CA LEU A 273 -33.43 23.27 7.65
C LEU A 273 -33.87 23.73 9.04
N PRO A 274 -35.16 23.56 9.41
CA PRO A 274 -35.62 23.85 10.76
C PRO A 274 -35.26 22.67 11.67
N LEU A 275 -34.05 22.69 12.21
CA LEU A 275 -33.70 21.90 13.39
C LEU A 275 -32.78 22.74 14.27
N ASN A 276 -33.16 22.88 15.54
CA ASN A 276 -32.48 23.62 16.61
C ASN A 276 -30.98 23.27 16.73
N GLY A 277 -30.12 23.90 15.92
CA GLY A 277 -28.69 23.64 16.01
C GLY A 277 -27.76 24.26 14.96
N GLY A 278 -28.08 25.41 14.37
CA GLY A 278 -27.12 26.23 13.60
C GLY A 278 -26.48 25.60 12.35
N ILE A 279 -25.80 26.44 11.54
CA ILE A 279 -25.03 25.99 10.36
C ILE A 279 -23.73 25.35 10.87
N GLY A 280 -23.39 24.16 10.37
CA GLY A 280 -22.18 23.43 10.75
C GLY A 280 -21.00 23.71 9.82
N CYS A 281 -19.77 23.58 10.34
CA CYS A 281 -18.54 23.69 9.57
C CYS A 281 -18.44 22.56 8.52
N PRO A 282 -18.10 22.84 7.25
CA PRO A 282 -17.96 21.82 6.19
C PRO A 282 -16.92 20.73 6.48
N ALA A 283 -15.89 21.06 7.28
CA ALA A 283 -14.78 20.17 7.57
C ALA A 283 -15.05 19.23 8.76
N CYS A 284 -15.74 19.72 9.79
CA CYS A 284 -15.89 19.01 11.07
C CYS A 284 -17.32 18.95 11.63
N PHE A 285 -18.29 19.55 10.95
CA PHE A 285 -19.71 19.57 11.30
C PHE A 285 -20.06 20.20 12.66
N ALA A 286 -19.10 20.85 13.32
CA ALA A 286 -19.33 21.65 14.54
C ALA A 286 -20.04 22.99 14.20
N PRO A 287 -20.81 23.59 15.13
CA PRO A 287 -21.45 24.88 14.90
C PRO A 287 -20.43 25.93 14.44
N ILE A 288 -20.65 26.54 13.27
CA ILE A 288 -19.68 27.43 12.67
C ILE A 288 -19.89 28.86 13.18
N THR A 289 -18.86 29.42 13.81
CA THR A 289 -18.72 30.86 14.05
C THR A 289 -17.39 31.27 13.42
N VAL A 290 -17.41 32.25 12.53
CA VAL A 290 -16.24 32.63 11.72
C VAL A 290 -15.86 34.08 12.02
N THR A 291 -14.57 34.31 12.24
CA THR A 291 -13.96 35.64 12.32
C THR A 291 -13.32 35.99 10.98
N PHE A 292 -13.78 37.07 10.35
CA PHE A 292 -13.25 37.58 9.07
C PHE A 292 -12.02 38.47 9.33
N GLY A 293 -10.92 38.23 8.62
CA GLY A 293 -9.73 39.09 8.65
C GLY A 293 -9.90 40.36 7.81
N GLN A 294 -9.26 41.46 8.24
CA GLN A 294 -9.19 42.73 7.49
C GLN A 294 -7.91 42.77 6.63
N ALA A 295 -8.00 43.34 5.43
CA ALA A 295 -6.83 43.62 4.60
C ALA A 295 -5.98 44.73 5.24
N VAL A 296 -4.67 44.74 4.98
CA VAL A 296 -3.72 45.73 5.51
C VAL A 296 -3.41 46.74 4.41
N ASP A 297 -3.55 48.03 4.70
CA ASP A 297 -3.19 49.12 3.79
C ASP A 297 -1.65 49.33 3.79
N GLU A 298 -1.01 49.30 2.63
CA GLU A 298 0.42 49.62 2.46
C GLU A 298 0.59 51.09 2.02
N GLU A 299 1.12 51.94 2.90
CA GLU A 299 1.71 53.23 2.51
C GLU A 299 3.21 53.07 2.22
N GLU A 300 3.64 53.64 1.09
CA GLU A 300 4.96 53.57 0.47
C GLU A 300 6.08 54.25 1.28
N GLU A 301 7.32 53.74 1.16
CA GLU A 301 8.46 54.64 1.00
C GLU A 301 9.51 54.04 0.05
N SER A 302 9.73 54.78 -1.04
CA SER A 302 10.64 54.54 -2.15
C SER A 302 12.11 54.81 -1.80
N GLN A 303 13.05 54.06 -2.38
CA GLN A 303 14.30 54.65 -2.92
C GLN A 303 14.95 53.77 -4.01
N GLN A 304 15.52 54.48 -4.98
CA GLN A 304 15.80 54.08 -6.37
C GLN A 304 17.17 53.41 -6.58
N GLY A 305 17.30 52.67 -7.69
CA GLY A 305 18.59 52.37 -8.32
C GLY A 305 18.58 51.21 -9.34
N SER A 306 18.44 51.53 -10.63
CA SER A 306 18.65 50.63 -11.80
C SER A 306 20.02 50.88 -12.46
N PRO A 307 20.41 50.20 -13.57
CA PRO A 307 20.52 48.76 -13.87
C PRO A 307 21.93 48.39 -14.45
N SER A 308 22.24 47.10 -14.62
CA SER A 308 22.91 46.51 -15.83
C SER A 308 23.67 45.21 -15.54
N ALA A 309 23.45 44.23 -16.44
CA ALA A 309 24.45 43.43 -17.15
C ALA A 309 23.96 41.99 -17.37
N GLU A 310 23.62 41.71 -18.63
CA GLU A 310 23.40 40.39 -19.21
C GLU A 310 24.56 39.43 -18.89
N LYS A 311 24.23 38.21 -18.49
CA LYS A 311 25.01 37.00 -18.84
C LYS A 311 24.09 35.79 -19.03
N VAL A 312 24.13 35.30 -20.26
CA VAL A 312 23.64 34.04 -20.81
C VAL A 312 23.84 32.84 -19.85
N LYS A 313 22.78 32.04 -19.59
CA LYS A 313 22.88 30.62 -19.20
C LYS A 313 21.70 29.80 -19.72
N GLU A 314 22.03 29.00 -20.73
CA GLU A 314 21.74 27.57 -20.94
C GLU A 314 20.42 26.95 -20.42
N SER A 315 19.79 26.27 -21.36
CA SER A 315 18.61 25.41 -21.31
C SER A 315 18.47 24.53 -20.06
N ALA A 316 17.33 24.68 -19.37
CA ALA A 316 16.86 23.80 -18.31
C ALA A 316 16.31 22.46 -18.87
N PRO A 317 16.55 21.30 -18.21
CA PRO A 317 15.83 20.07 -18.53
C PRO A 317 14.48 20.02 -17.81
N ILE A 318 13.52 19.48 -18.57
CA ILE A 318 12.10 19.32 -18.26
C ILE A 318 11.93 18.13 -17.31
N GLY A 319 11.46 18.41 -16.09
CA GLY A 319 11.13 17.39 -15.09
C GLY A 319 10.71 18.05 -13.78
N GLY A 320 9.40 18.15 -13.55
CA GLY A 320 8.82 18.81 -12.38
C GLY A 320 9.35 18.25 -11.06
N ARG A 321 10.15 19.04 -10.36
CA ARG A 321 10.53 18.78 -8.98
C ARG A 321 9.33 19.05 -8.08
N THR A 322 8.81 18.00 -7.43
CA THR A 322 7.89 18.13 -6.30
C THR A 322 8.58 18.91 -5.19
N ARG A 323 7.99 20.04 -4.77
CA ARG A 323 8.54 21.01 -3.79
C ARG A 323 8.82 20.45 -2.38
N ASN A 324 8.49 19.18 -2.09
CA ASN A 324 8.57 18.57 -0.74
C ASN A 324 9.45 17.30 -0.65
N GLY A 325 10.47 17.16 -1.50
CA GLY A 325 11.41 16.03 -1.41
C GLY A 325 12.35 16.13 -0.20
N ILE A 326 12.66 14.99 0.44
CA ILE A 326 13.63 14.91 1.56
C ILE A 326 15.00 15.48 1.15
N LEU A 327 15.30 15.39 -0.15
CA LEU A 327 16.52 15.86 -0.80
C LEU A 327 16.72 17.38 -0.71
N ASN A 328 15.67 18.19 -0.58
CA ASN A 328 15.82 19.65 -0.44
C ASN A 328 16.27 20.06 0.98
N ARG A 329 16.19 19.15 1.96
CA ARG A 329 16.56 19.40 3.36
C ARG A 329 17.94 18.88 3.72
N ILE A 330 18.53 18.08 2.85
CA ILE A 330 19.84 17.46 3.05
C ILE A 330 20.86 18.27 2.24
N LYS A 331 21.90 18.80 2.90
CA LYS A 331 23.04 19.36 2.18
C LYS A 331 23.83 18.21 1.57
N ALA A 332 24.22 18.33 0.29
CA ALA A 332 24.92 17.27 -0.44
C ALA A 332 26.24 16.80 0.23
N ASP A 333 26.83 17.67 1.06
CA ASP A 333 28.09 17.41 1.76
C ASP A 333 27.91 16.68 3.11
N GLU A 334 26.70 16.68 3.68
CA GLU A 334 26.39 16.04 4.99
C GLU A 334 25.73 14.66 4.82
N PHE A 335 25.58 14.16 3.59
CA PHE A 335 24.91 12.87 3.34
C PHE A 335 25.78 11.69 3.78
N GLU A 336 25.44 11.09 4.91
CA GLU A 336 25.97 9.79 5.35
C GLU A 336 25.23 8.65 4.64
N SER A 337 25.99 7.74 4.01
CA SER A 337 25.41 6.57 3.36
C SER A 337 25.02 5.52 4.39
N SER A 338 23.86 4.89 4.17
CA SER A 338 23.41 3.76 4.98
C SER A 338 24.07 2.46 4.53
N ALA A 339 24.24 1.52 5.45
CA ALA A 339 24.81 0.20 5.16
C ALA A 339 24.08 -0.54 4.02
N LYS A 340 22.76 -0.39 3.90
CA LYS A 340 21.96 -1.01 2.82
C LYS A 340 22.21 -0.37 1.45
N ILE A 341 22.31 0.96 1.39
CA ILE A 341 22.60 1.67 0.14
C ILE A 341 24.00 1.30 -0.35
N ASP A 342 24.98 1.22 0.54
CA ASP A 342 26.34 0.82 0.17
C ASP A 342 26.39 -0.64 -0.30
N ALA A 343 25.68 -1.54 0.39
CA ALA A 343 25.55 -2.93 -0.07
C ALA A 343 24.82 -3.03 -1.43
N LEU A 344 23.83 -2.19 -1.69
CA LEU A 344 23.17 -2.09 -2.99
C LEU A 344 24.16 -1.65 -4.07
N LEU A 345 24.97 -0.62 -3.80
CA LEU A 345 25.97 -0.12 -4.74
C LEU A 345 26.98 -1.21 -5.10
N ASP A 346 27.44 -1.98 -4.13
CA ASP A 346 28.37 -3.10 -4.37
C ASP A 346 27.76 -4.14 -5.30
N GLU A 347 26.49 -4.52 -5.10
CA GLU A 347 25.82 -5.48 -5.98
C GLU A 347 25.52 -4.90 -7.37
N VAL A 348 25.22 -3.59 -7.46
CA VAL A 348 25.05 -2.91 -8.75
C VAL A 348 26.38 -2.83 -9.50
N ARG A 349 27.51 -2.59 -8.81
CA ARG A 349 28.85 -2.62 -9.42
C ARG A 349 29.20 -4.01 -9.94
N LYS A 350 29.01 -5.06 -9.12
CA LYS A 350 29.18 -6.46 -9.56
C LYS A 350 28.31 -6.82 -10.76
N MET A 351 27.10 -6.26 -10.84
CA MET A 351 26.23 -6.44 -12.00
C MET A 351 26.85 -5.82 -13.26
N LYS A 352 27.27 -4.55 -13.17
CA LYS A 352 27.86 -3.82 -14.31
C LYS A 352 29.20 -4.41 -14.75
N GLU A 353 29.99 -4.94 -13.82
CA GLU A 353 31.24 -5.65 -14.13
C GLU A 353 31.00 -6.94 -14.92
N LYS A 354 29.93 -7.68 -14.61
CA LYS A 354 29.55 -8.89 -15.34
C LYS A 354 28.96 -8.58 -16.71
N ASP A 355 28.11 -7.57 -16.78
CA ASP A 355 27.45 -7.14 -18.01
C ASP A 355 27.17 -5.64 -17.97
N PRO A 356 27.93 -4.83 -18.75
CA PRO A 356 27.74 -3.38 -18.81
C PRO A 356 26.36 -2.93 -19.30
N ALA A 357 25.65 -3.79 -20.05
CA ALA A 357 24.32 -3.52 -20.58
C ALA A 357 23.20 -4.14 -19.71
N ALA A 358 23.53 -4.69 -18.55
CA ALA A 358 22.53 -5.25 -17.64
C ALA A 358 21.65 -4.15 -17.04
N LYS A 359 20.36 -4.46 -16.93
CA LYS A 359 19.35 -3.59 -16.33
C LYS A 359 18.87 -4.17 -15.01
N GLY A 360 18.75 -3.31 -14.01
CA GLY A 360 18.36 -3.66 -12.65
C GLY A 360 17.04 -3.02 -12.22
N LEU A 361 16.29 -3.74 -11.38
CA LEU A 361 15.13 -3.22 -10.66
C LEU A 361 15.46 -3.11 -9.19
N VAL A 362 15.06 -2.01 -8.54
CA VAL A 362 15.12 -1.88 -7.08
C VAL A 362 13.69 -1.70 -6.56
N PHE A 363 13.31 -2.55 -5.62
CA PHE A 363 12.03 -2.48 -4.93
C PHE A 363 12.23 -2.04 -3.48
N SER A 364 11.44 -1.06 -3.06
CA SER A 364 11.33 -0.63 -1.65
C SER A 364 9.88 -0.31 -1.32
N GLN A 365 9.52 -0.50 -0.05
CA GLN A 365 8.23 -0.08 0.49
C GLN A 365 8.16 1.45 0.62
N PHE A 366 9.28 2.10 0.93
CA PHE A 366 9.34 3.50 1.29
C PHE A 366 9.77 4.35 0.09
N SER A 367 8.85 5.17 -0.44
CA SER A 367 9.16 6.05 -1.58
C SER A 367 10.33 7.00 -1.30
N ARG A 368 10.45 7.48 -0.06
CA ARG A 368 11.58 8.32 0.37
C ARG A 368 12.92 7.57 0.33
N MET A 369 12.93 6.27 0.61
CA MET A 369 14.15 5.46 0.47
C MET A 369 14.59 5.40 -0.99
N LEU A 370 13.64 5.27 -1.92
CA LEU A 370 13.94 5.33 -3.35
C LEU A 370 14.53 6.68 -3.78
N GLU A 371 14.10 7.80 -3.17
CA GLU A 371 14.70 9.13 -3.44
C GLU A 371 16.16 9.20 -2.97
N LEU A 372 16.48 8.64 -1.80
CA LEU A 372 17.85 8.59 -1.28
C LEU A 372 18.74 7.69 -2.14
N VAL A 373 18.21 6.54 -2.57
CA VAL A 373 18.88 5.62 -3.49
C VAL A 373 19.12 6.29 -4.86
N ASP A 374 18.12 6.99 -5.42
CA ASP A 374 18.26 7.74 -6.67
C ASP A 374 19.37 8.80 -6.58
N PHE A 375 19.40 9.56 -5.48
CA PHE A 375 20.43 10.57 -5.24
C PHE A 375 21.85 9.95 -5.20
N LYS A 376 22.03 8.86 -4.45
CA LYS A 376 23.34 8.21 -4.33
C LYS A 376 23.77 7.54 -5.64
N LEU A 377 22.87 6.87 -6.35
CA LEU A 377 23.17 6.24 -7.64
C LEU A 377 23.55 7.27 -8.71
N ARG A 378 22.87 8.43 -8.76
CA ARG A 378 23.24 9.53 -9.67
C ARG A 378 24.61 10.11 -9.37
N ARG A 379 24.99 10.22 -8.09
CA ARG A 379 26.33 10.68 -7.68
C ARG A 379 27.45 9.75 -8.15
N GLU A 380 27.16 8.46 -8.26
CA GLU A 380 28.05 7.44 -8.82
C GLU A 380 27.98 7.34 -10.36
N GLY A 381 27.25 8.25 -11.03
CA GLY A 381 27.12 8.28 -12.49
C GLY A 381 26.18 7.20 -13.05
N ILE A 382 25.27 6.64 -12.24
CA ILE A 382 24.31 5.63 -12.68
C ILE A 382 22.95 6.30 -12.95
N SER A 383 22.53 6.31 -14.22
CA SER A 383 21.23 6.85 -14.61
C SER A 383 20.08 5.96 -14.14
N CYS A 384 19.20 6.56 -13.33
CA CYS A 384 18.06 5.89 -12.71
C CYS A 384 16.74 6.53 -13.10
N LEU A 385 15.71 5.70 -13.23
CA LEU A 385 14.32 6.11 -13.39
C LEU A 385 13.53 5.72 -12.13
N VAL A 386 12.63 6.59 -11.67
CA VAL A 386 11.81 6.34 -10.49
C VAL A 386 10.35 6.17 -10.90
N LEU A 387 9.71 5.12 -10.38
CA LEU A 387 8.30 4.81 -10.59
C LEU A 387 7.57 4.72 -9.24
N HIS A 388 6.87 5.81 -8.90
CA HIS A 388 5.99 5.90 -7.74
C HIS A 388 4.51 5.82 -8.15
N GLY A 389 3.64 5.45 -7.21
CA GLY A 389 2.21 5.27 -7.46
C GLY A 389 1.47 6.55 -7.91
N GLY A 390 2.03 7.73 -7.63
CA GLY A 390 1.46 9.02 -8.02
C GLY A 390 1.71 9.43 -9.47
N ILE A 391 2.48 8.66 -10.26
CA ILE A 391 2.77 8.99 -11.66
C ILE A 391 1.55 8.66 -12.54
N PRO A 392 1.07 9.61 -13.38
CA PRO A 392 0.01 9.37 -14.36
C PRO A 392 0.33 8.23 -15.32
N MET A 393 -0.70 7.56 -15.84
CA MET A 393 -0.53 6.37 -16.69
C MET A 393 0.27 6.63 -17.98
N THR A 394 0.12 7.81 -18.59
CA THR A 394 0.86 8.20 -19.81
C THR A 394 2.36 8.35 -19.55
N GLN A 395 2.72 9.02 -18.45
CA GLN A 395 4.11 9.18 -18.05
C GLN A 395 4.72 7.83 -17.62
N ARG A 396 3.93 6.97 -16.96
CA ARG A 396 4.33 5.61 -16.61
C ARG A 396 4.69 4.77 -17.84
N SER A 397 3.87 4.81 -18.90
CA SER A 397 4.18 4.10 -20.15
C SER A 397 5.45 4.64 -20.80
N ASN A 398 5.68 5.95 -20.77
CA ASN A 398 6.89 6.55 -21.34
C ASN A 398 8.14 6.12 -20.56
N ILE A 399 8.11 6.12 -19.23
CA ILE A 399 9.22 5.65 -18.39
C ILE A 399 9.57 4.20 -18.71
N LEU A 400 8.56 3.34 -18.88
CA LEU A 400 8.78 1.92 -19.23
C LEU A 400 9.33 1.73 -20.64
N LEU A 401 8.92 2.58 -21.60
CA LEU A 401 9.47 2.58 -22.95
C LEU A 401 10.93 3.03 -22.95
N SER A 402 11.26 4.14 -22.30
CA SER A 402 12.64 4.61 -22.12
C SER A 402 13.51 3.58 -21.42
N PHE A 403 13.01 2.97 -20.34
CA PHE A 403 13.72 1.89 -19.66
C PHE A 403 13.95 0.66 -20.55
N ARG A 404 13.12 0.41 -21.57
CA ARG A 404 13.32 -0.69 -22.51
C ARG A 404 14.31 -0.31 -23.63
N GLN A 405 14.11 0.84 -24.25
CA GLN A 405 14.81 1.26 -25.47
C GLN A 405 16.19 1.86 -25.18
N ASP A 406 16.30 2.70 -24.15
CA ASP A 406 17.51 3.45 -23.90
C ASP A 406 18.49 2.60 -23.07
N PRO A 407 19.74 2.42 -23.53
CA PRO A 407 20.77 1.69 -22.78
C PRO A 407 21.39 2.54 -21.66
N GLU A 408 21.20 3.87 -21.70
CA GLU A 408 21.71 4.80 -20.69
C GLU A 408 21.09 4.53 -19.31
N PHE A 409 19.79 4.22 -19.26
CA PHE A 409 19.10 3.90 -18.01
C PHE A 409 19.36 2.44 -17.60
N SER A 410 20.29 2.27 -16.67
CA SER A 410 20.62 0.94 -16.11
C SER A 410 19.65 0.51 -15.02
N MET A 411 19.05 1.44 -14.27
CA MET A 411 18.29 1.13 -13.05
C MET A 411 16.88 1.72 -13.08
N LEU A 412 15.90 0.92 -12.63
CA LEU A 412 14.53 1.36 -12.40
C LEU A 412 14.13 1.12 -10.94
N LEU A 413 13.80 2.20 -10.24
CA LEU A 413 13.41 2.23 -8.84
C LEU A 413 11.87 2.18 -8.75
N ILE A 414 11.32 1.16 -8.12
CA ILE A 414 9.86 0.92 -8.09
C ILE A 414 9.37 0.78 -6.65
N SER A 415 8.35 1.58 -6.30
CA SER A 415 7.64 1.33 -5.04
C SER A 415 6.89 -0.01 -5.11
N LEU A 416 7.02 -0.86 -4.07
CA LEU A 416 6.33 -2.17 -4.00
C LEU A 416 4.81 -2.07 -4.28
N LYS A 417 4.17 -0.97 -3.88
CA LYS A 417 2.75 -0.71 -4.17
C LYS A 417 2.47 -0.47 -5.66
N ALA A 418 3.35 0.24 -6.36
CA ALA A 418 3.22 0.46 -7.81
C ALA A 418 3.64 -0.78 -8.63
N GLY A 419 4.52 -1.62 -8.08
CA GLY A 419 4.94 -2.89 -8.68
C GLY A 419 3.86 -3.98 -8.71
N GLY A 420 2.79 -3.84 -7.91
CA GLY A 420 1.67 -4.78 -7.87
C GLY A 420 0.75 -4.75 -9.11
N GLU A 421 0.85 -3.73 -9.96
CA GLU A 421 -0.05 -3.52 -11.11
C GLU A 421 0.52 -4.09 -12.42
N GLY A 422 0.46 -5.42 -12.63
CA GLY A 422 0.51 -6.00 -13.99
C GLY A 422 1.72 -5.66 -14.90
N LEU A 423 2.80 -5.05 -14.38
CA LEU A 423 3.86 -4.46 -15.21
C LEU A 423 4.73 -5.53 -15.91
N ASN A 424 5.12 -5.26 -17.16
CA ASN A 424 6.04 -6.10 -17.92
C ASN A 424 7.47 -5.53 -17.84
N LEU A 425 8.30 -6.13 -16.98
CA LEU A 425 9.66 -5.66 -16.67
C LEU A 425 10.75 -6.65 -17.14
N GLN A 426 10.49 -7.35 -18.24
CA GLN A 426 11.38 -8.38 -18.82
C GLN A 426 12.75 -7.86 -19.24
N ALA A 427 12.91 -6.54 -19.42
CA ALA A 427 14.18 -5.94 -19.81
C ALA A 427 15.24 -6.05 -18.70
N ALA A 428 14.84 -6.25 -17.44
CA ALA A 428 15.76 -6.33 -16.32
C ALA A 428 16.18 -7.78 -16.02
N SER A 429 17.49 -7.97 -15.81
CA SER A 429 18.09 -9.25 -15.42
C SER A 429 18.36 -9.34 -13.92
N SER A 430 18.43 -8.21 -13.22
CA SER A 430 18.74 -8.17 -11.79
C SER A 430 17.61 -7.50 -11.02
N VAL A 431 17.24 -8.07 -9.88
CA VAL A 431 16.19 -7.55 -8.99
C VAL A 431 16.74 -7.41 -7.58
N PHE A 432 16.59 -6.22 -7.01
CA PHE A 432 17.03 -5.90 -5.65
C PHE A 432 15.82 -5.58 -4.79
N LEU A 433 15.67 -6.28 -3.67
CA LEU A 433 14.63 -6.03 -2.68
C LEU A 433 15.29 -5.46 -1.42
N LEU A 434 15.09 -4.16 -1.18
CA LEU A 434 15.73 -3.44 -0.07
C LEU A 434 15.09 -3.77 1.29
N ASP A 435 13.77 -3.96 1.31
CA ASP A 435 13.01 -4.14 2.55
C ASP A 435 12.12 -5.38 2.41
N PRO A 436 12.08 -6.28 3.42
CA PRO A 436 11.19 -7.43 3.41
C PRO A 436 9.74 -7.00 3.62
N TRP A 437 8.81 -7.67 2.94
CA TRP A 437 7.37 -7.46 3.08
C TRP A 437 6.76 -8.38 4.15
N TRP A 438 5.49 -8.21 4.51
CA TRP A 438 4.83 -9.13 5.47
C TRP A 438 4.42 -10.47 4.87
N ASP A 439 4.22 -10.47 3.55
CA ASP A 439 3.69 -11.58 2.77
C ASP A 439 4.67 -11.88 1.63
N PRO A 440 5.31 -13.08 1.64
CA PRO A 440 6.31 -13.46 0.65
C PRO A 440 5.74 -13.56 -0.78
N ALA A 441 4.43 -13.74 -0.93
CA ALA A 441 3.79 -13.83 -2.24
C ALA A 441 3.95 -12.53 -3.06
N TYR A 442 3.92 -11.37 -2.40
CA TYR A 442 4.11 -10.08 -3.08
C TYR A 442 5.56 -9.90 -3.56
N GLU A 443 6.55 -10.33 -2.78
CA GLU A 443 7.96 -10.30 -3.18
C GLU A 443 8.19 -11.21 -4.39
N GLN A 444 7.66 -12.43 -4.33
CA GLN A 444 7.76 -13.39 -5.44
C GLN A 444 7.05 -12.86 -6.70
N GLN A 445 5.89 -12.21 -6.55
CA GLN A 445 5.17 -11.59 -7.66
C GLN A 445 6.00 -10.47 -8.30
N ALA A 446 6.70 -9.66 -7.50
CA ALA A 446 7.59 -8.60 -7.99
C ALA A 446 8.75 -9.19 -8.81
N ILE A 447 9.41 -10.24 -8.31
CA ILE A 447 10.48 -10.95 -9.04
C ILE A 447 9.95 -11.56 -10.36
N GLN A 448 8.75 -12.15 -10.31
CA GLN A 448 8.09 -12.73 -11.49
C GLN A 448 7.69 -11.69 -12.56
N ARG A 449 7.74 -10.39 -12.27
CA ARG A 449 7.57 -9.34 -13.30
C ARG A 449 8.79 -9.25 -14.24
N ALA A 450 9.98 -9.57 -13.73
CA ALA A 450 11.21 -9.69 -14.52
C ALA A 450 11.40 -11.11 -15.08
N HIS A 451 11.14 -12.14 -14.27
CA HIS A 451 11.17 -13.55 -14.70
C HIS A 451 9.87 -13.96 -15.42
N ARG A 452 9.73 -13.51 -16.67
CA ARG A 452 8.54 -13.75 -17.51
C ARG A 452 8.95 -14.18 -18.93
N LEU A 453 8.02 -14.82 -19.66
CA LEU A 453 8.18 -15.20 -21.07
C LEU A 453 8.74 -14.04 -21.91
N GLY A 454 9.84 -14.27 -22.61
CA GLY A 454 10.58 -13.23 -23.35
C GLY A 454 11.87 -12.77 -22.68
N GLN A 455 12.15 -13.24 -21.45
CA GLN A 455 13.45 -13.08 -20.83
C GLN A 455 14.48 -14.02 -21.47
N THR A 456 15.62 -13.48 -21.89
CA THR A 456 16.72 -14.25 -22.49
C THR A 456 17.90 -14.44 -21.53
N LYS A 457 18.03 -13.57 -20.52
CA LYS A 457 19.13 -13.59 -19.54
C LYS A 457 18.69 -14.26 -18.23
N PRO A 458 19.60 -14.94 -17.51
CA PRO A 458 19.29 -15.45 -16.17
C PRO A 458 18.93 -14.30 -15.22
N VAL A 459 17.92 -14.52 -14.38
CA VAL A 459 17.42 -13.49 -13.45
C VAL A 459 18.00 -13.72 -12.06
N ASN A 460 18.75 -12.74 -11.55
CA ASN A 460 19.28 -12.77 -10.19
C ASN A 460 18.48 -11.83 -9.29
N ALA A 461 17.85 -12.37 -8.25
CA ALA A 461 17.16 -11.59 -7.23
C ALA A 461 17.98 -11.59 -5.93
N VAL A 462 18.23 -10.42 -5.37
CA VAL A 462 18.96 -10.23 -4.11
C VAL A 462 18.02 -9.58 -3.10
N ARG A 463 17.86 -10.23 -1.94
CA ARG A 463 17.10 -9.70 -0.79
C ARG A 463 18.10 -9.16 0.24
N PHE A 464 17.99 -7.88 0.58
CA PHE A 464 18.78 -7.27 1.64
C PHE A 464 18.08 -7.49 2.98
N ILE A 465 18.82 -8.02 3.95
CA ILE A 465 18.32 -8.25 5.31
C ILE A 465 19.41 -7.85 6.28
N THR A 466 19.10 -6.94 7.20
CA THR A 466 20.06 -6.51 8.21
C THR A 466 20.06 -7.45 9.42
N LYS A 467 21.24 -7.91 9.85
CA LYS A 467 21.41 -8.79 11.02
C LYS A 467 21.05 -8.08 12.32
N ASP A 468 20.58 -8.82 13.32
CA ASP A 468 20.25 -8.31 14.66
C ASP A 468 19.15 -7.23 14.66
N THR A 469 18.31 -7.19 13.62
CA THR A 469 17.22 -6.24 13.48
C THR A 469 15.86 -6.91 13.36
N VAL A 470 14.80 -6.08 13.33
CA VAL A 470 13.43 -6.52 13.11
C VAL A 470 13.23 -7.22 11.77
N GLU A 471 14.09 -6.97 10.77
CA GLU A 471 13.98 -7.59 9.46
C GLU A 471 14.27 -9.09 9.47
N GLU A 472 15.25 -9.52 10.26
CA GLU A 472 15.56 -10.93 10.44
C GLU A 472 14.41 -11.68 11.11
N ARG A 473 13.72 -11.01 12.05
CA ARG A 473 12.51 -11.56 12.69
C ARG A 473 11.34 -11.63 11.73
N ILE A 474 11.18 -10.63 10.85
CA ILE A 474 10.19 -10.66 9.77
C ILE A 474 10.48 -11.83 8.83
N LEU A 475 11.75 -12.06 8.46
CA LEU A 475 12.15 -13.20 7.65
C LEU A 475 11.82 -14.54 8.33
N ALA A 476 12.14 -14.69 9.61
CA ALA A 476 11.79 -15.89 10.38
C ALA A 476 10.27 -16.13 10.44
N LEU A 477 9.46 -15.06 10.56
CA LEU A 477 8.01 -15.16 10.48
C LEU A 477 7.52 -15.53 9.08
N GLN A 478 8.15 -15.01 8.02
CA GLN A 478 7.83 -15.41 6.65
C GLN A 478 8.12 -16.89 6.43
N GLU A 479 9.28 -17.40 6.90
CA GLU A 479 9.66 -18.80 6.80
C GLU A 479 8.69 -19.69 7.58
N LYS A 480 8.34 -19.31 8.82
CA LYS A 480 7.31 -19.99 9.60
C LYS A 480 5.98 -20.04 8.83
N LYS A 481 5.58 -18.95 8.18
CA LYS A 481 4.37 -18.89 7.35
C LYS A 481 4.49 -19.74 6.08
N GLN A 482 5.63 -19.76 5.41
CA GLN A 482 5.86 -20.60 4.23
C GLN A 482 5.83 -22.07 4.60
N LEU A 483 6.47 -22.48 5.70
CA LEU A 483 6.43 -23.85 6.20
C LEU A 483 5.01 -24.28 6.57
N VAL A 484 4.24 -23.39 7.22
CA VAL A 484 2.81 -23.63 7.45
C VAL A 484 2.07 -23.75 6.13
N PHE A 485 2.34 -22.88 5.14
CA PHE A 485 1.71 -22.87 3.82
C PHE A 485 1.99 -24.14 3.01
N ASP A 486 3.26 -24.52 2.88
CA ASP A 486 3.72 -25.72 2.18
C ASP A 486 3.25 -26.98 2.89
N GLY A 487 3.26 -26.96 4.23
CA GLY A 487 2.57 -27.95 5.05
C GLY A 487 1.06 -28.00 4.76
N THR A 488 0.40 -26.84 4.52
CA THR A 488 -1.05 -26.71 4.27
C THR A 488 -1.55 -27.06 2.90
N VAL A 489 -0.69 -27.10 1.90
CA VAL A 489 -1.05 -27.72 0.62
C VAL A 489 -1.33 -29.23 0.85
N GLY A 490 -0.95 -29.79 2.01
CA GLY A 490 -1.42 -31.06 2.59
C GLY A 490 -2.18 -31.01 3.94
N GLY A 491 -2.12 -29.92 4.73
CA GLY A 491 -2.89 -29.70 5.97
C GLY A 491 -2.38 -28.58 6.90
N ASN A 492 -3.30 -27.89 7.60
CA ASN A 492 -3.13 -27.06 8.83
C ASN A 492 -3.29 -25.51 8.80
N GLU A 493 -4.47 -25.05 9.24
CA GLU A 493 -4.69 -23.73 9.86
C GLU A 493 -4.64 -22.46 8.97
N GLN A 494 -5.54 -22.38 7.99
CA GLN A 494 -5.77 -21.14 7.21
C GLN A 494 -6.59 -20.05 7.96
N GLY A 495 -6.70 -20.14 9.28
CA GLY A 495 -7.54 -19.24 10.09
C GLY A 495 -6.85 -17.99 10.63
N ALA A 496 -5.52 -18.00 10.73
CA ALA A 496 -4.74 -16.97 11.44
C ALA A 496 -3.84 -16.10 10.53
N LEU A 497 -3.91 -16.25 9.20
CA LEU A 497 -2.91 -15.74 8.25
C LEU A 497 -2.81 -14.21 8.06
N GLN A 498 -3.62 -13.39 8.73
CA GLN A 498 -3.59 -11.93 8.54
C GLN A 498 -3.50 -11.08 9.81
N LYS A 499 -3.85 -11.63 10.97
CA LYS A 499 -3.58 -10.92 12.22
C LYS A 499 -2.39 -11.63 12.83
N LEU A 500 -1.24 -10.96 12.82
CA LEU A 500 -0.12 -11.35 13.69
C LEU A 500 -0.73 -11.65 15.06
N ALA A 501 -0.52 -12.86 15.56
CA ALA A 501 -0.97 -13.19 16.91
C ALA A 501 -0.26 -12.25 17.89
N VAL A 502 -0.82 -12.08 19.09
CA VAL A 502 -0.14 -11.33 20.14
C VAL A 502 1.25 -11.92 20.41
N GLU A 503 1.39 -13.23 20.24
CA GLU A 503 2.66 -13.97 20.31
C GLU A 503 3.63 -13.59 19.18
N ASP A 504 3.15 -13.48 17.93
CA ASP A 504 3.99 -13.04 16.80
C ASP A 504 4.44 -11.58 16.96
N LEU A 505 3.56 -10.72 17.51
CA LEU A 505 3.92 -9.34 17.84
C LEU A 505 4.97 -9.30 18.96
N ARG A 506 4.81 -10.12 20.02
CA ARG A 506 5.83 -10.24 21.07
C ARG A 506 7.18 -10.67 20.50
N PHE A 507 7.19 -11.67 19.62
CA PHE A 507 8.41 -12.13 18.95
C PHE A 507 9.11 -11.01 18.16
N LEU A 508 8.36 -10.14 17.47
CA LEU A 508 8.95 -9.02 16.72
C LEU A 508 9.65 -8.00 17.62
N PHE A 509 9.19 -7.80 18.85
CA PHE A 509 9.75 -6.83 19.80
C PHE A 509 10.70 -7.43 20.85
N GLN A 510 10.89 -8.75 20.88
CA GLN A 510 11.83 -9.41 21.79
C GLN A 510 13.27 -9.17 21.35
N GLN A 511 14.08 -8.47 22.15
CA GLN A 511 15.53 -8.34 21.94
C GLN A 511 16.28 -9.63 22.26
#